data_AF-A0ABD6BV60-F1
#
_entry.id   AF-A0ABD6BV60-F1
#
_cell.length_a   1.000
_cell.length_b   1.000
_cell.length_c   1.000
_cell.angle_alpha   90.00
_cell.angle_beta   90.00
_cell.angle_gamma   90.00
#
_symmetry.space_group_name_H-M   'P 1'
#
loop_
_entity.id
_entity.type
_entity.pdbx_description
1 polymer ?
#
loop_
_entity_poly.entity_id
_entity_poly.type
_entity_poly.pdbx_seq_one_letter_code
_entity_poly.pdbx_strand_id
1 'polypeptide(L)'
;MPIEDRDQASLVTHALAKDTLSQIRDVETEQVGFRKGLVKLGRICGYEIIDGAMETEYVPVQTPLTETTGERVRGLDDVVIINVLRAATPFVEGLLKAFPRAKQGVISAGRDESAGMGDDGTFPISVDYKKLPEITEDDTVVVADPMLATGSTMCTVLEHVLD
;
A
#
# COMPACT_ATOMS: atom_id res chain seq x y z
N MET A 1 -3.24 -0.08 19.52
CA MET A 1 -2.98 -0.74 18.23
C MET A 1 -1.55 -0.44 17.79
N PRO A 2 -0.94 -1.26 16.93
CA PRO A 2 0.38 -1.01 16.37
C PRO A 2 0.38 0.10 15.30
N ILE A 3 -0.62 1.00 15.32
CA ILE A 3 -0.62 2.28 14.59
C ILE A 3 -0.59 3.41 15.62
N GLU A 4 0.35 4.33 15.44
CA GLU A 4 0.42 5.61 16.12
C GLU A 4 -0.10 6.71 15.18
N ASP A 5 -1.13 7.43 15.61
CA ASP A 5 -1.68 8.56 14.86
C ASP A 5 -0.76 9.79 14.98
N ARG A 6 -0.53 10.45 13.85
CA ARG A 6 0.29 11.66 13.67
C ARG A 6 -0.44 12.70 12.84
N ASP A 7 -1.68 12.99 13.25
CA ASP A 7 -2.61 13.96 12.66
C ASP A 7 -3.03 13.60 11.22
N GLN A 8 -2.12 13.82 10.25
CA GLN A 8 -2.34 13.55 8.83
C GLN A 8 -1.60 12.30 8.34
N ALA A 9 -1.00 11.55 9.25
CA ALA A 9 -0.26 10.34 8.94
C ALA A 9 -0.42 9.29 10.04
N SER A 10 -0.33 8.02 9.65
CA SER A 10 -0.33 6.88 10.56
C SER A 10 1.04 6.21 10.53
N LEU A 11 1.65 6.03 11.70
CA LEU A 11 2.92 5.31 11.84
C LEU A 11 2.67 3.87 12.31
N VAL A 12 3.04 2.90 11.46
CA VAL A 12 3.08 1.49 11.87
C VAL A 12 4.22 1.27 12.87
N THR A 13 3.85 0.96 14.11
CA THR A 13 4.76 0.73 15.24
C THR A 13 5.00 -0.76 15.56
N HIS A 14 4.39 -1.67 14.79
CA HIS A 14 4.56 -3.12 14.93
C HIS A 14 6.04 -3.54 15.00
N ALA A 15 6.43 -4.31 16.02
CA ALA A 15 7.82 -4.66 16.30
C ALA A 15 8.52 -5.33 15.10
N LEU A 16 7.83 -6.26 14.44
CA LEU A 16 8.35 -6.93 13.24
C LEU A 16 8.50 -6.00 12.03
N ALA A 17 7.68 -4.94 11.94
CA ALA A 17 7.82 -3.94 10.88
C ALA A 17 9.09 -3.11 11.12
N LYS A 18 9.32 -2.67 12.37
CA LYS A 18 10.55 -1.94 12.75
C LYS A 18 11.82 -2.76 12.51
N ASP A 19 11.80 -4.04 12.91
CA ASP A 19 12.92 -4.97 12.66
C ASP A 19 13.18 -5.16 11.16
N THR A 20 12.12 -5.43 10.39
CA THR A 20 12.23 -5.62 8.93
C THR A 20 12.69 -4.34 8.23
N LEU A 21 12.20 -3.18 8.66
CA LEU A 21 12.63 -1.88 8.14
C LEU A 21 14.12 -1.62 8.43
N SER A 22 14.60 -1.98 9.62
CA SER A 22 16.03 -1.85 9.97
C SER A 22 16.90 -2.73 9.08
N GLN A 23 16.47 -3.97 8.82
CA GLN A 23 17.17 -4.88 7.90
C GLN A 23 17.25 -4.31 6.48
N ILE A 24 16.14 -3.86 5.89
CA ILE A 24 16.16 -3.36 4.50
C ILE A 24 16.82 -1.97 4.35
N ARG A 25 17.06 -1.26 5.45
CA ARG A 25 17.82 0.00 5.46
C ARG A 25 19.33 -0.22 5.60
N ASP A 26 19.76 -1.41 6.02
CA ASP A 26 21.18 -1.77 6.08
C ASP A 26 21.77 -1.80 4.66
N VAL A 27 22.90 -1.11 4.48
CA VAL A 27 23.64 -1.05 3.21
C VAL A 27 24.20 -2.42 2.81
N GLU A 28 24.43 -3.31 3.78
CA GLU A 28 24.90 -4.67 3.55
C GLU A 28 23.77 -5.63 3.13
N THR A 29 22.50 -5.16 3.13
CA THR A 29 21.37 -6.00 2.71
C THR A 29 21.32 -6.14 1.19
N GLU A 30 21.69 -7.34 0.73
CA GLU A 30 21.63 -7.73 -0.66
C GLU A 30 20.21 -7.66 -1.26
N GLN A 31 20.16 -7.49 -2.58
CA GLN A 31 18.92 -7.29 -3.34
C GLN A 31 17.81 -8.33 -3.09
N VAL A 32 18.16 -9.59 -2.81
CA VAL A 32 17.17 -10.65 -2.49
C VAL A 32 16.58 -10.44 -1.10
N GLY A 33 17.41 -10.06 -0.12
CA GLY A 33 17.00 -9.71 1.23
C GLY A 33 16.10 -8.49 1.22
N PHE A 34 16.49 -7.44 0.48
CA PHE A 34 15.69 -6.22 0.32
C PHE A 34 14.30 -6.51 -0.23
N ARG A 35 14.19 -7.26 -1.35
CA ARG A 35 12.90 -7.62 -1.95
C ARG A 35 12.02 -8.44 -1.00
N LYS A 36 12.58 -9.44 -0.32
CA LYS A 36 11.84 -10.25 0.67
C LYS A 36 11.38 -9.41 1.86
N GLY A 37 12.22 -8.48 2.33
CA GLY A 37 11.87 -7.56 3.39
C GLY A 37 10.74 -6.62 3.00
N LEU A 38 10.73 -6.08 1.77
CA LEU A 38 9.62 -5.28 1.26
C LEU A 38 8.31 -6.07 1.17
N VAL A 39 8.33 -7.32 0.71
CA VAL A 39 7.13 -8.19 0.71
C VAL A 39 6.60 -8.38 2.13
N LYS A 40 7.50 -8.63 3.08
CA LYS A 40 7.15 -8.79 4.50
C LYS A 40 6.56 -7.49 5.08
N LEU A 41 7.16 -6.34 4.79
CA LEU A 41 6.62 -5.05 5.21
C LEU A 41 5.25 -4.76 4.60
N GLY A 42 5.06 -4.97 3.30
CA GLY A 42 3.78 -4.76 2.64
C GLY A 42 2.67 -5.58 3.27
N ARG A 43 2.96 -6.82 3.65
CA ARG A 43 2.00 -7.69 4.33
C ARG A 43 1.66 -7.19 5.74
N ILE A 44 2.66 -6.75 6.51
CA ILE A 44 2.42 -6.19 7.85
C ILE A 44 1.61 -4.89 7.73
N CYS A 45 2.02 -3.96 6.87
CA CYS A 45 1.28 -2.72 6.60
C CYS A 45 -0.17 -3.00 6.18
N GLY A 46 -0.42 -4.00 5.34
CA GLY A 46 -1.76 -4.38 4.95
C GLY A 46 -2.64 -4.81 6.12
N TYR A 47 -2.10 -5.60 7.05
CA TYR A 47 -2.84 -5.98 8.27
C TYR A 47 -3.14 -4.78 9.17
N GLU A 48 -2.18 -3.86 9.30
CA GLU A 48 -2.37 -2.64 10.09
C GLU A 48 -3.40 -1.70 9.43
N ILE A 49 -3.43 -1.61 8.09
CA ILE A 49 -4.46 -0.85 7.37
C ILE A 49 -5.85 -1.44 7.65
N ILE A 50 -5.99 -2.77 7.60
CA ILE A 50 -7.26 -3.45 7.90
C ILE A 50 -7.72 -3.10 9.32
N ASP A 51 -6.84 -3.23 10.32
CA ASP A 51 -7.16 -2.97 11.73
C ASP A 51 -7.43 -1.48 12.01
N GLY A 52 -6.72 -0.59 11.32
CA GLY A 52 -6.75 0.86 11.55
C GLY A 52 -7.82 1.62 10.79
N ALA A 53 -8.26 1.13 9.64
CA ALA A 53 -9.09 1.90 8.71
C ALA A 53 -10.36 1.18 8.25
N MET A 54 -10.53 -0.13 8.52
CA MET A 54 -11.70 -0.88 8.06
C MET A 54 -12.60 -1.27 9.22
N GLU A 55 -13.91 -1.13 9.02
CA GLU A 55 -14.91 -1.53 10.00
C GLU A 55 -15.13 -3.06 9.97
N THR A 56 -15.61 -3.60 11.09
CA THR A 56 -16.09 -4.97 11.17
C THR A 56 -17.60 -5.02 11.38
N GLU A 57 -18.22 -6.12 10.95
CA GLU A 57 -19.63 -6.40 11.17
C GLU A 57 -19.86 -7.83 11.67
N TYR A 58 -20.86 -7.98 12.54
CA TYR A 58 -21.31 -9.28 13.01
C TYR A 58 -22.16 -9.97 11.95
N VAL A 59 -21.88 -11.25 11.71
CA VAL A 59 -22.60 -12.06 10.71
C VAL A 59 -22.99 -13.42 11.29
N PRO A 60 -24.16 -13.96 10.94
CA PRO A 60 -24.50 -15.34 11.31
C PRO A 60 -23.62 -16.33 10.53
N VAL A 61 -23.14 -17.36 11.21
CA VAL A 61 -22.30 -18.42 10.63
C VAL A 61 -22.77 -19.80 11.09
N GLN A 62 -22.98 -20.71 10.14
CA GLN A 62 -23.16 -22.13 10.41
C GLN A 62 -21.80 -22.81 10.50
N THR A 63 -21.42 -23.29 11.69
CA THR A 63 -20.27 -24.18 11.85
C THR A 63 -20.69 -25.64 11.59
N PRO A 64 -19.75 -26.58 11.42
CA PRO A 64 -20.09 -28.00 11.32
C PRO A 64 -20.91 -28.56 12.50
N LEU A 65 -20.92 -27.89 13.66
CA LEU A 65 -21.62 -28.34 14.88
C LEU A 65 -22.89 -27.54 15.19
N THR A 66 -22.89 -26.23 14.96
CA THR A 66 -23.98 -25.33 15.38
C THR A 66 -23.93 -23.96 14.69
N GLU A 67 -25.02 -23.21 14.75
CA GLU A 67 -25.07 -21.80 14.36
C GLU A 67 -24.45 -20.91 15.44
N THR A 68 -23.72 -19.88 15.04
CA THR A 68 -23.12 -18.89 15.93
C THR A 68 -22.99 -17.53 15.22
N THR A 69 -22.50 -16.52 15.94
CA THR A 69 -22.16 -15.21 15.39
C THR A 69 -20.65 -15.14 15.15
N GLY A 70 -20.25 -14.81 13.93
CA GLY A 70 -18.88 -14.46 13.56
C GLY A 70 -18.74 -12.96 13.30
N GLU A 71 -17.54 -12.54 12.98
CA GLU A 71 -17.21 -11.15 12.65
C GLU A 71 -16.40 -11.10 11.35
N ARG A 72 -16.72 -10.16 10.47
CA ARG A 72 -16.06 -9.99 9.17
C ARG A 72 -15.68 -8.53 8.96
N VAL A 73 -14.59 -8.32 8.23
CA VAL A 73 -14.16 -6.97 7.80
C VAL A 73 -15.03 -6.53 6.63
N ARG A 74 -15.65 -5.36 6.77
CA ARG A 74 -16.49 -4.73 5.74
C ARG A 74 -15.62 -4.15 4.63
N GLY A 75 -16.00 -4.35 3.38
CA GLY A 75 -15.30 -3.77 2.21
C GLY A 75 -13.94 -4.41 1.90
N LEU A 76 -13.58 -5.53 2.54
CA LEU A 76 -12.27 -6.19 2.31
C LEU A 76 -12.07 -6.66 0.86
N ASP A 77 -13.17 -6.95 0.18
CA ASP A 77 -13.19 -7.41 -1.21
C ASP A 77 -13.28 -6.25 -2.22
N ASP A 78 -13.56 -5.04 -1.74
CA ASP A 78 -13.74 -3.81 -2.52
C ASP A 78 -12.48 -2.92 -2.44
N VAL A 79 -11.31 -3.57 -2.42
CA VAL A 79 -10.00 -2.88 -2.34
C VAL A 79 -9.36 -2.84 -3.72
N VAL A 80 -8.82 -1.67 -4.09
CA VAL A 80 -8.03 -1.47 -5.31
C VAL A 80 -6.61 -1.08 -4.93
N ILE A 81 -5.62 -1.91 -5.26
CA ILE A 81 -4.21 -1.59 -5.02
C ILE A 81 -3.58 -1.03 -6.29
N ILE A 82 -3.05 0.20 -6.21
CA ILE A 82 -2.31 0.84 -7.30
C ILE A 82 -0.81 0.65 -7.08
N ASN A 83 -0.18 -0.10 -7.99
CA ASN A 83 1.26 -0.30 -8.02
C ASN A 83 1.95 0.83 -8.80
N VAL A 84 2.67 1.69 -8.10
CA VAL A 84 3.54 2.70 -8.71
C VAL A 84 4.83 2.01 -9.14
N LEU A 85 4.98 1.75 -10.44
CA LEU A 85 6.19 1.12 -10.95
C LEU A 85 7.40 2.05 -10.77
N ARG A 86 8.59 1.51 -10.52
CA ARG A 86 8.97 0.08 -10.57
C ARG A 86 9.14 -0.56 -9.18
N ALA A 87 9.68 0.22 -8.24
CA ALA A 87 10.20 -0.27 -6.95
C ALA A 87 9.11 -0.78 -6.01
N ALA A 88 7.84 -0.37 -6.20
CA ALA A 88 6.74 -0.78 -5.34
C ALA A 88 6.32 -2.25 -5.50
N THR A 89 6.74 -2.94 -6.57
CA THR A 89 6.26 -4.29 -6.90
C THR A 89 6.38 -5.30 -5.74
N PRO A 90 7.53 -5.44 -5.04
CA PRO A 90 7.64 -6.37 -3.91
C PRO A 90 6.76 -5.94 -2.72
N PHE A 91 6.61 -4.63 -2.49
CA PHE A 91 5.77 -4.12 -1.41
C PHE A 91 4.28 -4.39 -1.69
N VAL A 92 3.83 -4.16 -2.92
CA VAL A 92 2.48 -4.48 -3.40
C VAL A 92 2.20 -5.98 -3.34
N GLU A 93 3.18 -6.84 -3.68
CA GLU A 93 3.04 -8.29 -3.49
C GLU A 93 2.69 -8.61 -2.03
N GLY A 94 3.32 -7.95 -1.07
CA GLY A 94 3.00 -8.04 0.35
C GLY A 94 1.57 -7.61 0.68
N LEU A 95 1.15 -6.44 0.17
CA LEU A 95 -0.21 -5.93 0.35
C LEU A 95 -1.27 -6.89 -0.21
N LEU A 96 -1.03 -7.49 -1.38
CA LEU A 96 -1.92 -8.49 -1.97
C LEU A 96 -2.03 -9.78 -1.13
N LYS A 97 -1.07 -10.05 -0.22
CA LYS A 97 -1.22 -11.14 0.77
C LYS A 97 -2.12 -10.77 1.94
N ALA A 98 -2.32 -9.47 2.20
CA ALA A 98 -3.27 -8.97 3.21
C ALA A 98 -4.67 -8.78 2.60
N PHE A 99 -4.74 -8.32 1.35
CA PHE A 99 -5.97 -8.12 0.58
C PHE A 99 -6.06 -9.10 -0.60
N PRO A 100 -6.38 -10.38 -0.34
CA PRO A 100 -6.28 -11.43 -1.36
C PRO A 100 -7.24 -11.26 -2.55
N ARG A 101 -8.32 -10.50 -2.38
CA ARG A 101 -9.34 -10.24 -3.41
C ARG A 101 -9.23 -8.85 -4.05
N ALA A 102 -8.24 -8.05 -3.65
CA ALA A 102 -8.07 -6.70 -4.19
C ALA A 102 -7.89 -6.72 -5.71
N LYS A 103 -8.56 -5.79 -6.40
CA LYS A 103 -8.25 -5.45 -7.79
C LYS A 103 -6.87 -4.79 -7.81
N GLN A 104 -6.14 -4.91 -8.93
CA GLN A 104 -4.82 -4.28 -9.07
C GLN A 104 -4.78 -3.36 -10.29
N GLY A 105 -4.36 -2.11 -10.06
CA GLY A 105 -4.00 -1.15 -11.09
C GLY A 105 -2.49 -0.91 -11.13
N VAL A 106 -2.00 -0.41 -12.26
CA VAL A 106 -0.58 -0.13 -12.45
C VAL A 106 -0.42 1.23 -13.11
N ILE A 107 0.45 2.07 -12.53
CA ILE A 107 0.90 3.33 -13.12
C ILE A 107 2.43 3.33 -13.14
N SER A 108 3.01 3.57 -14.31
CA SER A 108 4.45 3.81 -14.46
C SER A 108 4.70 5.30 -14.38
N ALA A 109 5.28 5.75 -13.28
CA ALA A 109 5.64 7.14 -13.04
C ALA A 109 7.13 7.23 -12.70
N GLY A 110 7.87 8.07 -13.42
CA GLY A 110 9.30 8.27 -13.25
C GLY A 110 9.63 9.73 -13.03
N ARG A 111 10.61 10.01 -12.18
CA ARG A 111 11.19 11.36 -12.10
C ARG A 111 12.09 11.56 -13.30
N ASP A 112 11.93 12.67 -14.01
CA ASP A 112 12.93 13.09 -14.98
C ASP A 112 14.11 13.72 -14.23
N GLU A 113 15.09 12.89 -13.90
CA GLU A 113 16.32 13.31 -13.21
C GLU A 113 17.16 14.28 -14.06
N SER A 114 16.97 14.29 -15.39
CA SER A 114 17.74 15.14 -16.30
C SER A 114 17.24 16.59 -16.33
N ALA A 115 15.96 16.80 -16.05
CA ALA A 115 15.34 18.12 -15.95
C ALA A 115 15.75 18.89 -14.68
N GLY A 116 16.31 18.20 -13.69
CA GLY A 116 16.66 18.77 -12.38
C GLY A 116 15.43 19.04 -11.50
N MET A 117 15.69 19.47 -10.27
CA MET A 117 14.64 19.89 -9.34
C MET A 117 14.23 21.33 -9.66
N GLY A 118 12.92 21.58 -9.73
CA GLY A 118 12.39 22.94 -9.89
C GLY A 118 12.73 23.83 -8.70
N ASP A 119 12.61 25.15 -8.90
CA ASP A 119 12.83 26.16 -7.84
C ASP A 119 11.85 25.99 -6.66
N ASP A 120 10.73 25.30 -6.89
CA ASP A 120 9.71 24.95 -5.91
C ASP A 120 9.98 23.63 -5.16
N GLY A 121 11.10 22.96 -5.44
CA GLY A 121 11.47 21.68 -4.83
C GLY A 121 10.76 20.46 -5.44
N THR A 122 10.05 20.63 -6.55
CA THR A 122 9.35 19.52 -7.23
C THR A 122 10.19 18.91 -8.36
N PHE A 123 9.84 17.68 -8.75
CA PHE A 123 10.40 17.02 -9.93
C PHE A 123 9.31 16.84 -10.99
N PRO A 124 9.62 17.12 -12.27
CA PRO A 124 8.74 16.71 -13.35
C PRO A 124 8.63 15.19 -13.40
N ILE A 125 7.38 14.70 -13.44
CA ILE A 125 7.05 13.29 -13.45
C ILE A 125 6.53 12.91 -14.83
N SER A 126 7.16 11.92 -15.47
CA SER A 126 6.63 11.31 -16.70
C SER A 126 5.73 10.12 -16.34
N VAL A 127 4.59 10.02 -17.01
CA VAL A 127 3.69 8.86 -16.92
C VAL A 127 3.67 8.15 -18.26
N ASP A 128 4.35 7.00 -18.32
CA ASP A 128 4.53 6.25 -19.57
C ASP A 128 3.44 5.20 -19.79
N TYR A 129 2.80 4.75 -18.71
CA TYR A 129 1.81 3.68 -18.74
C TYR A 129 0.81 3.83 -17.59
N LYS A 130 -0.49 3.71 -17.92
CA LYS A 130 -1.60 3.67 -16.96
C LYS A 130 -2.55 2.56 -17.37
N LYS A 131 -2.81 1.62 -16.45
CA LYS A 131 -3.89 0.64 -16.58
C LYS A 131 -4.55 0.45 -15.23
N LEU A 132 -5.72 1.02 -15.08
CA LEU A 132 -6.53 0.93 -13.87
C LEU A 132 -7.74 0.00 -14.12
N PRO A 133 -8.17 -0.77 -13.10
CA PRO A 133 -9.50 -1.35 -13.10
C PRO A 133 -10.55 -0.24 -13.00
N GLU A 134 -11.83 -0.61 -13.14
CA GLU A 134 -12.91 0.28 -12.74
C GLU A 134 -12.85 0.51 -11.23
N ILE A 135 -12.84 1.80 -10.84
CA ILE A 135 -12.84 2.28 -9.46
C ILE A 135 -14.16 3.00 -9.25
N THR A 136 -14.88 2.59 -8.21
CA THR A 136 -16.18 3.12 -7.82
C THR A 136 -16.08 3.85 -6.48
N GLU A 137 -17.13 4.57 -6.10
CA GLU A 137 -17.19 5.26 -4.80
C GLU A 137 -17.19 4.31 -3.59
N ASP A 138 -17.53 3.04 -3.80
CA ASP A 138 -17.51 1.99 -2.78
C ASP A 138 -16.10 1.36 -2.61
N ASP A 139 -15.19 1.58 -3.56
CA ASP A 139 -13.85 0.98 -3.52
C ASP A 139 -12.91 1.74 -2.57
N THR A 140 -12.17 1.01 -1.72
CA THR A 140 -11.03 1.55 -0.97
C THR A 140 -9.77 1.46 -1.82
N VAL A 141 -9.19 2.61 -2.16
CA VAL A 141 -7.99 2.67 -3.01
C VAL A 141 -6.72 2.80 -2.17
N VAL A 142 -5.77 1.87 -2.37
CA VAL A 142 -4.44 1.88 -1.74
C VAL A 142 -3.38 2.14 -2.80
N VAL A 143 -2.78 3.35 -2.78
CA VAL A 143 -1.65 3.70 -3.65
C VAL A 143 -0.34 3.41 -2.93
N ALA A 144 0.49 2.55 -3.53
CA ALA A 144 1.69 2.04 -2.88
C ALA A 144 2.98 2.53 -3.55
N ASP A 145 3.84 3.20 -2.78
CA ASP A 145 5.21 3.56 -3.13
C ASP A 145 6.11 3.40 -1.88
N PRO A 146 7.20 2.59 -1.93
CA PRO A 146 8.09 2.39 -0.79
C PRO A 146 8.76 3.67 -0.27
N MET A 147 8.92 4.70 -1.10
CA MET A 147 9.69 5.90 -0.76
C MET A 147 8.96 7.20 -1.12
N LEU A 148 8.28 7.79 -0.14
CA LEU A 148 7.72 9.13 -0.25
C LEU A 148 8.79 10.18 0.10
N ALA A 149 9.41 10.80 -0.91
CA ALA A 149 10.40 11.87 -0.73
C ALA A 149 9.79 13.28 -0.91
N THR A 150 9.83 13.83 -2.13
CA THR A 150 9.23 15.15 -2.44
C THR A 150 7.71 15.10 -2.61
N GLY A 151 7.12 13.91 -2.72
CA GLY A 151 5.70 13.74 -3.00
C GLY A 151 5.28 13.90 -4.46
N SER A 152 6.13 14.48 -5.34
CA SER A 152 5.77 14.78 -6.73
C SER A 152 5.20 13.57 -7.48
N THR A 153 5.85 12.40 -7.35
CA THR A 153 5.37 11.14 -7.95
C THR A 153 3.99 10.74 -7.43
N MET A 154 3.78 10.85 -6.12
CA MET A 154 2.50 10.49 -5.49
C MET A 154 1.38 11.45 -5.90
N CYS A 155 1.65 12.76 -5.97
CA CYS A 155 0.69 13.76 -6.43
C CYS A 155 0.24 13.49 -7.87
N THR A 156 1.18 13.28 -8.80
CA THR A 156 0.86 12.95 -10.21
C THR A 156 0.09 11.63 -10.34
N VAL A 157 0.44 10.62 -9.55
CA VAL A 157 -0.31 9.36 -9.53
C VAL A 157 -1.73 9.57 -9.02
N LEU A 158 -1.92 10.35 -7.96
CA LEU A 158 -3.23 10.64 -7.38
C LEU A 158 -4.13 11.43 -8.33
N GLU A 159 -3.58 12.39 -9.09
CA GLU A 159 -4.33 13.07 -10.18
C GLU A 159 -4.94 12.04 -11.13
N HIS A 160 -4.14 11.06 -11.59
CA HIS A 160 -4.64 10.00 -12.46
C HIS A 160 -5.60 9.01 -11.81
N VAL A 161 -5.62 8.88 -10.49
CA VAL A 161 -6.55 7.99 -9.79
C VAL A 161 -7.88 8.70 -9.51
N LEU A 162 -7.85 10.03 -9.34
CA LEU A 162 -9.01 10.87 -9.03
C LEU A 162 -9.72 11.45 -10.27
N ASP A 163 -9.10 11.35 -11.45
CA ASP A 163 -9.70 11.66 -12.77
C ASP A 163 -10.95 10.81 -13.07
#